data_AF-A0A1C7MN23-F1
#
_entry.id   AF-A0A1C7MN23-F1
#
_cell.length_a   1.000
_cell.length_b   1.000
_cell.length_c   1.000
_cell.angle_alpha   90.00
_cell.angle_beta   90.00
_cell.angle_gamma   90.00
#
_symmetry.space_group_name_H-M   'P 1'
#
loop_
_entity.id
_entity.type
_entity.pdbx_description
1 polymer ?
#
loop_
_entity_poly.entity_id
_entity_poly.type
_entity_poly.pdbx_seq_one_letter_code
_entity_poly.pdbx_strand_id
1 'polypeptide(L)'
;MPQHILHMQQPRPSRSLSGAQTCSPDWIAPHILLPAHPRIELIGIRDIDTRLREDPDVAGYSTPYFPLYEQLASLFRRDAFPALRFVRDLSTESHHMRTVRPPPRITQFWTQVAARSAAHGVWFEDCNGVNITPARCSRDWMQMLLDISHAQAAHTRLEEL
;
A
#
# COMPACT_ATOMS: atom_id res chain seq x y z
N MET A 1 24.49 10.52 -4.62
CA MET A 1 24.02 9.33 -5.35
C MET A 1 22.63 9.64 -5.90
N PRO A 2 22.38 9.55 -7.21
CA PRO A 2 21.05 9.79 -7.78
C PRO A 2 20.09 8.66 -7.36
N GLN A 3 18.93 9.03 -6.82
CA GLN A 3 17.87 8.07 -6.45
C GLN A 3 17.07 7.71 -7.70
N HIS A 4 16.97 6.42 -8.03
CA HIS A 4 16.07 5.95 -9.08
C HIS A 4 14.65 5.85 -8.51
N ILE A 5 13.80 6.82 -8.87
CA ILE A 5 12.41 6.93 -8.43
C ILE A 5 11.49 6.43 -9.54
N LEU A 6 10.64 5.45 -9.23
CA LEU A 6 9.54 5.04 -10.10
C LEU A 6 8.24 5.71 -9.63
N HIS A 7 7.57 6.43 -10.53
CA HIS A 7 6.29 7.08 -10.26
C HIS A 7 5.14 6.27 -10.85
N MET A 8 4.25 5.75 -10.01
CA MET A 8 3.16 4.86 -10.40
C MET A 8 1.78 5.55 -10.29
N GLN A 9 0.88 5.31 -11.25
CA GLN A 9 -0.49 5.90 -11.27
C GLN A 9 -1.59 4.88 -11.67
N GLN A 10 -2.86 5.07 -11.25
CA GLN A 10 -3.98 4.31 -11.83
C GLN A 10 -4.58 5.03 -13.04
N PRO A 11 -5.14 4.27 -14.01
CA PRO A 11 -6.02 4.85 -15.00
C PRO A 11 -7.24 5.46 -14.32
N ARG A 12 -7.44 6.77 -14.51
CA ARG A 12 -8.71 7.44 -14.20
C ARG A 12 -9.74 7.03 -15.25
N PRO A 13 -11.04 6.91 -14.90
CA PRO A 13 -12.08 6.82 -15.91
C PRO A 13 -12.01 8.08 -16.79
N SER A 14 -11.83 7.86 -18.09
CA SER A 14 -11.36 8.83 -19.07
C SER A 14 -12.33 9.98 -19.32
N ARG A 15 -11.85 11.22 -19.15
CA ARG A 15 -12.31 12.37 -19.94
C ARG A 15 -11.14 12.84 -20.81
N SER A 16 -11.28 12.65 -22.11
CA SER A 16 -10.34 13.06 -23.16
C SER A 16 -10.13 14.58 -23.15
N LEU A 17 -8.87 15.04 -23.28
CA LEU A 17 -8.38 15.77 -24.47
C LEU A 17 -6.90 16.18 -24.35
N SER A 18 -6.13 15.80 -25.37
CA SER A 18 -4.87 16.32 -25.94
C SER A 18 -3.75 16.92 -25.06
N GLY A 19 -2.54 16.38 -25.23
CA GLY A 19 -1.27 17.11 -25.05
C GLY A 19 -0.24 16.35 -24.23
N ALA A 20 0.77 15.79 -24.92
CA ALA A 20 1.98 15.17 -24.35
C ALA A 20 1.74 14.23 -23.14
N GLN A 21 1.23 13.03 -23.43
CA GLN A 21 1.10 11.96 -22.44
C GLN A 21 2.51 11.43 -22.11
N THR A 22 3.15 11.98 -21.07
CA THR A 22 4.15 11.21 -20.34
C THR A 22 3.43 9.97 -19.86
N CYS A 23 3.72 8.80 -20.42
CA CYS A 23 3.23 7.52 -19.93
C CYS A 23 3.74 7.34 -18.50
N SER A 24 3.02 7.89 -17.52
CA SER A 24 3.21 7.49 -16.14
C SER A 24 2.93 6.00 -16.11
N PRO A 25 3.86 5.15 -15.67
CA PRO A 25 3.60 3.72 -15.64
C PRO A 25 2.37 3.45 -14.78
N ASP A 26 1.41 2.75 -15.38
CA ASP A 26 0.21 2.30 -14.69
C ASP A 26 0.60 1.15 -13.75
N TRP A 27 0.22 1.23 -12.46
CA TRP A 27 0.55 0.15 -11.50
C TRP A 27 -0.32 -1.11 -11.65
N ILE A 28 -1.08 -1.23 -12.73
CA ILE A 28 -2.04 -2.31 -12.98
C ILE A 28 -1.44 -3.52 -13.70
N ALA A 29 -0.26 -3.44 -14.31
CA ALA A 29 0.36 -4.66 -14.81
C ALA A 29 0.80 -5.50 -13.61
N PRO A 30 0.38 -6.78 -13.50
CA PRO A 30 0.89 -7.68 -12.47
C PRO A 30 2.42 -7.64 -12.58
N HIS A 31 3.10 -7.11 -11.57
CA HIS A 31 4.57 -7.14 -11.43
C HIS A 31 5.10 -8.59 -11.45
N ILE A 32 4.23 -9.60 -11.32
CA ILE A 32 4.49 -11.01 -11.69
C ILE A 32 4.97 -11.17 -13.15
N LEU A 33 4.58 -10.27 -14.05
CA LEU A 33 4.91 -10.32 -15.48
C LEU A 33 6.07 -9.40 -15.87
N LEU A 34 6.58 -8.56 -14.96
CA LEU A 34 7.70 -7.66 -15.24
C LEU A 34 9.01 -8.25 -14.72
N PRO A 35 10.11 -8.13 -15.48
CA PRO A 35 11.43 -8.56 -15.01
C PRO A 35 11.79 -7.82 -13.72
N ALA A 36 12.54 -8.48 -12.84
CA ALA A 36 13.01 -7.89 -11.59
C ALA A 36 13.69 -6.52 -11.84
N HIS A 37 13.44 -5.57 -10.95
CA HIS A 37 14.00 -4.23 -11.00
C HIS A 37 15.03 -4.04 -9.87
N PRO A 38 16.29 -4.48 -10.07
CA PRO A 38 17.25 -4.65 -8.98
C PRO A 38 17.79 -3.36 -8.36
N ARG A 39 17.52 -2.20 -8.97
CA ARG A 39 18.09 -0.91 -8.55
C ARG A 39 17.05 0.09 -8.04
N ILE A 40 15.77 -0.27 -8.04
CA ILE A 40 14.71 0.63 -7.56
C ILE A 40 14.73 0.62 -6.04
N GLU A 41 15.00 1.78 -5.46
CA GLU A 41 15.04 1.98 -4.00
C GLU A 41 13.76 2.65 -3.48
N LEU A 42 13.08 3.43 -4.32
CA LEU A 42 11.86 4.16 -3.97
C LEU A 42 10.78 4.03 -5.05
N ILE A 43 9.55 3.72 -4.61
CA ILE A 43 8.35 3.76 -5.45
C ILE A 43 7.39 4.81 -4.88
N GLY A 44 7.02 5.79 -5.69
CA GLY A 44 6.00 6.78 -5.35
C GLY A 44 4.65 6.39 -5.95
N ILE A 45 3.61 6.32 -5.13
CA ILE A 45 2.25 5.95 -5.53
C ILE A 45 1.34 7.16 -5.42
N ARG A 46 0.59 7.45 -6.48
CA ARG A 46 -0.46 8.48 -6.48
C ARG A 46 -1.85 7.86 -6.36
N ASP A 47 -2.82 8.71 -6.02
CA ASP A 47 -4.26 8.41 -6.09
C ASP A 47 -4.74 7.25 -5.18
N ILE A 48 -4.02 6.95 -4.09
CA ILE A 48 -4.46 5.97 -3.07
C ILE A 48 -5.80 6.41 -2.45
N ASP A 49 -5.98 7.71 -2.23
CA ASP A 49 -7.21 8.31 -1.70
C ASP A 49 -8.45 7.97 -2.54
N THR A 50 -8.30 7.90 -3.86
CA THR A 50 -9.40 7.59 -4.76
C THR A 50 -9.92 6.18 -4.48
N ARG A 51 -9.04 5.20 -4.33
CA ARG A 51 -9.41 3.84 -3.94
C ARG A 51 -9.97 3.78 -2.52
N LEU A 52 -9.39 4.52 -1.59
CA LEU A 52 -9.90 4.57 -0.22
C LEU A 52 -11.32 5.17 -0.12
N ARG A 53 -11.69 6.04 -1.06
CA ARG A 53 -13.01 6.66 -1.14
C ARG A 53 -14.02 5.81 -1.91
N GLU A 54 -13.60 5.23 -3.03
CA GLU A 54 -14.51 4.64 -4.02
C GLU A 54 -14.65 3.12 -3.87
N ASP A 55 -13.59 2.41 -3.44
CA ASP A 55 -13.62 0.96 -3.41
C ASP A 55 -14.48 0.46 -2.22
N PRO A 56 -15.46 -0.42 -2.48
CA PRO A 56 -16.19 -1.09 -1.43
C PRO A 56 -15.33 -2.15 -0.76
N ASP A 57 -15.65 -2.48 0.48
CA ASP A 57 -15.07 -3.66 1.11
C ASP A 57 -15.62 -4.92 0.43
N VAL A 58 -14.72 -5.88 0.19
CA VAL A 58 -15.09 -7.16 -0.44
C VAL A 58 -15.52 -8.12 0.67
N ALA A 59 -16.75 -8.61 0.59
CA ALA A 59 -17.28 -9.57 1.56
C ALA A 59 -16.40 -10.84 1.61
N GLY A 60 -16.14 -11.35 2.81
CA GLY A 60 -15.33 -12.54 3.03
C GLY A 60 -13.84 -12.26 3.35
N TYR A 61 -13.39 -11.02 3.27
CA TYR A 61 -12.02 -10.63 3.65
C TYR A 61 -12.02 -9.84 4.96
N SER A 62 -11.04 -10.13 5.83
CA SER A 62 -10.84 -9.41 7.09
C SER A 62 -10.13 -8.07 6.93
N THR A 63 -9.58 -7.81 5.74
CA THR A 63 -8.84 -6.60 5.40
C THR A 63 -9.73 -5.66 4.59
N PRO A 64 -10.05 -4.45 5.11
CA PRO A 64 -10.69 -3.41 4.30
C PRO A 64 -9.83 -3.08 3.09
N TYR A 65 -10.46 -2.76 1.96
CA TYR A 65 -9.76 -2.48 0.71
C TYR A 65 -8.82 -3.62 0.26
N PHE A 66 -9.22 -4.88 0.47
CA PHE A 66 -8.40 -6.06 0.16
C PHE A 66 -7.67 -6.00 -1.20
N PRO A 67 -8.31 -5.61 -2.32
CA PRO A 67 -7.60 -5.52 -3.61
C PRO A 67 -6.43 -4.53 -3.57
N LEU A 68 -6.63 -3.34 -3.01
CA LEU A 68 -5.58 -2.34 -2.85
C LEU A 68 -4.47 -2.83 -1.92
N TYR A 69 -4.84 -3.49 -0.82
CA TYR A 69 -3.88 -4.07 0.12
C TYR A 69 -2.98 -5.11 -0.56
N GLU A 70 -3.57 -6.07 -1.30
CA GLU A 70 -2.81 -7.09 -2.02
C GLU A 70 -1.88 -6.47 -3.06
N GLN A 71 -2.36 -5.46 -3.78
CA GLN A 71 -1.54 -4.75 -4.74
C GLN A 71 -0.34 -4.04 -4.08
N LEU A 72 -0.52 -3.39 -2.92
CA LEU A 72 0.60 -2.82 -2.16
C LEU A 72 1.54 -3.91 -1.62
N ALA A 73 0.98 -4.99 -1.07
CA ALA A 73 1.74 -6.12 -0.53
C ALA A 73 2.68 -6.73 -1.57
N SER A 74 2.22 -6.72 -2.82
CA SER A 74 2.96 -7.24 -3.96
C SER A 74 4.24 -6.46 -4.31
N LEU A 75 4.29 -5.17 -3.98
CA LEU A 75 5.50 -4.33 -4.13
C LEU A 75 6.59 -4.72 -3.14
N PHE A 76 6.23 -5.31 -2.00
CA PHE A 76 7.18 -5.68 -0.95
C PHE A 76 7.88 -7.02 -1.22
N ARG A 77 7.54 -7.70 -2.31
CA ARG A 77 8.21 -8.93 -2.69
C ARG A 77 9.63 -8.62 -3.19
N ARG A 78 10.62 -9.29 -2.61
CA ARG A 78 12.05 -9.09 -2.92
C ARG A 78 12.46 -9.61 -4.30
N ASP A 79 11.66 -10.49 -4.91
CA ASP A 79 11.89 -10.99 -6.27
C ASP A 79 11.68 -9.91 -7.33
N ALA A 80 10.67 -9.05 -7.15
CA ALA A 80 10.38 -7.94 -8.05
C ALA A 80 11.30 -6.73 -7.78
N PHE A 81 11.53 -6.37 -6.51
CA PHE A 81 12.30 -5.17 -6.14
C PHE A 81 13.29 -5.46 -4.99
N PRO A 82 14.42 -6.14 -5.25
CA PRO A 82 15.34 -6.57 -4.18
C PRO A 82 15.98 -5.40 -3.43
N ALA A 83 16.21 -4.27 -4.10
CA ALA A 83 16.77 -3.05 -3.50
C ALA A 83 15.71 -2.08 -2.93
N LEU A 84 14.42 -2.44 -2.93
CA LEU A 84 13.38 -1.53 -2.44
C LEU A 84 13.58 -1.25 -0.96
N ARG A 85 13.52 0.05 -0.63
CA ARG A 85 13.64 0.57 0.74
C ARG A 85 12.43 1.40 1.13
N PHE A 86 11.86 2.12 0.17
CA PHE A 86 10.78 3.07 0.43
C PHE A 86 9.63 2.89 -0.56
N VAL A 87 8.41 2.89 -0.03
CA VAL A 87 7.18 3.16 -0.80
C VAL A 87 6.59 4.43 -0.24
N ARG A 88 6.23 5.39 -1.08
CA ARG A 88 5.70 6.67 -0.64
C ARG A 88 4.31 6.92 -1.20
N ASP A 89 3.35 7.14 -0.31
CA ASP A 89 2.04 7.69 -0.68
C ASP A 89 2.19 9.19 -0.97
N LEU A 90 2.04 9.56 -2.24
CA LEU A 90 2.12 10.94 -2.70
C LEU A 90 0.78 11.68 -2.56
N SER A 91 -0.27 11.05 -2.04
CA SER A 91 -1.59 11.67 -1.88
C SER A 91 -1.72 12.41 -0.55
N THR A 92 -1.88 13.74 -0.63
CA THR A 92 -2.20 14.58 0.53
C THR A 92 -3.58 14.26 1.10
N GLU A 93 -4.54 13.87 0.25
CA GLU A 93 -5.89 13.51 0.70
C GLU A 93 -5.87 12.20 1.50
N SER A 94 -5.13 11.21 1.02
CA SER A 94 -4.89 9.96 1.74
C SER A 94 -4.23 10.24 3.10
N HIS A 95 -3.31 11.20 3.16
CA HIS A 95 -2.72 11.68 4.42
C HIS A 95 -3.76 12.29 5.36
N HIS A 96 -4.66 13.11 4.84
CA HIS A 96 -5.76 13.67 5.62
C HIS A 96 -6.66 12.56 6.18
N MET A 97 -7.08 11.60 5.35
CA MET A 97 -7.98 10.51 5.72
C MET A 97 -7.45 9.65 6.88
N ARG A 98 -6.12 9.51 7.01
CA ARG A 98 -5.49 8.73 8.10
C ARG A 98 -5.11 9.55 9.33
N THR A 99 -5.10 10.89 9.26
CA THR A 99 -4.65 11.76 10.36
C THR A 99 -5.79 12.53 11.04
N VAL A 100 -6.84 12.88 10.30
CA VAL A 100 -7.96 13.69 10.83
C VAL A 100 -9.18 12.80 11.04
N ARG A 101 -9.41 12.38 12.29
CA ARG A 101 -10.53 11.51 12.70
C ARG A 101 -10.71 10.31 11.76
N PRO A 102 -9.68 9.45 11.61
CA PRO A 102 -9.70 8.39 10.62
C PRO A 102 -10.84 7.41 10.90
N PRO A 103 -11.63 7.02 9.88
CA PRO A 103 -12.58 5.93 10.00
C PRO A 103 -11.87 4.63 10.44
N PRO A 104 -12.54 3.73 11.19
CA PRO A 104 -11.93 2.47 11.63
C PRO A 104 -11.35 1.64 10.48
N ARG A 105 -12.04 1.58 9.33
CA ARG A 105 -11.56 0.86 8.12
C ARG A 105 -10.24 1.43 7.56
N ILE A 106 -10.09 2.76 7.56
CA ILE A 106 -8.86 3.42 7.10
C ILE A 106 -7.71 3.12 8.06
N THR A 107 -7.98 3.19 9.36
CA THR A 107 -7.02 2.85 10.41
C THR A 107 -6.55 1.40 10.28
N GLN A 108 -7.48 0.46 10.09
CA GLN A 108 -7.21 -0.95 9.94
C GLN A 108 -6.37 -1.23 8.70
N PHE A 109 -6.75 -0.64 7.56
CA PHE A 109 -6.01 -0.75 6.31
C PHE A 109 -4.56 -0.29 6.47
N TRP A 110 -4.34 0.93 6.96
CA TRP A 110 -2.98 1.47 7.12
C TRP A 110 -2.16 0.72 8.16
N THR A 111 -2.80 0.18 9.20
CA THR A 111 -2.14 -0.69 10.17
C THR A 111 -1.59 -1.95 9.50
N GLN A 112 -2.40 -2.59 8.65
CA GLN A 112 -1.98 -3.80 7.95
C GLN A 112 -0.88 -3.52 6.91
N VAL A 113 -1.01 -2.43 6.15
CA VAL A 113 0.03 -2.00 5.19
C VAL A 113 1.36 -1.75 5.90
N ALA A 114 1.36 -1.02 7.02
CA ALA A 114 2.57 -0.73 7.78
C ALA A 114 3.20 -1.99 8.39
N ALA A 115 2.37 -2.90 8.92
CA ALA A 115 2.86 -4.18 9.44
C ALA A 115 3.51 -5.03 8.33
N ARG A 116 2.85 -5.11 7.17
CA ARG A 116 3.35 -5.87 6.01
C ARG A 116 4.63 -5.26 5.45
N SER A 117 4.72 -3.95 5.26
CA SER A 117 5.92 -3.32 4.75
C SER A 117 7.11 -3.51 5.69
N ALA A 118 6.89 -3.38 7.00
CA ALA A 118 7.91 -3.58 8.03
C ALA A 118 8.44 -5.02 8.04
N ALA A 119 7.56 -6.03 7.92
CA ALA A 119 7.95 -7.44 7.84
C ALA A 119 8.88 -7.73 6.65
N HIS A 120 8.82 -6.91 5.60
CA HIS A 120 9.66 -7.01 4.41
C HIS A 120 10.86 -6.03 4.42
N GLY A 121 11.06 -5.25 5.49
CA GLY A 121 12.14 -4.26 5.60
C GLY A 121 11.96 -3.07 4.65
N VAL A 122 10.72 -2.71 4.31
CA VAL A 122 10.35 -1.57 3.46
C VAL A 122 9.60 -0.54 4.31
N TRP A 123 10.00 0.71 4.16
CA TRP A 123 9.41 1.87 4.83
C TRP A 123 8.26 2.38 3.98
N PHE A 124 7.08 2.56 4.58
CA PHE A 124 5.94 3.14 3.89
C PHE A 124 5.75 4.58 4.37
N GLU A 125 6.03 5.55 3.51
CA GLU A 125 6.08 6.96 3.85
C GLU A 125 4.81 7.71 3.42
N ASP A 126 4.47 8.76 4.15
CA ASP A 126 3.48 9.74 3.73
C ASP A 126 4.03 10.72 2.68
N CYS A 127 3.18 11.64 2.23
CA CYS A 127 3.53 12.61 1.20
C CYS A 127 4.66 13.57 1.61
N ASN A 128 4.99 13.64 2.90
CA ASN A 128 6.08 14.44 3.45
C ASN A 128 7.37 13.63 3.65
N GLY A 129 7.38 12.34 3.28
CA GLY A 129 8.52 11.44 3.49
C GLY A 129 8.64 10.94 4.93
N VAL A 130 7.56 11.00 5.73
CA VAL A 130 7.56 10.48 7.10
C VAL A 130 6.98 9.08 7.11
N ASN A 131 7.67 8.13 7.75
CA ASN A 131 7.20 6.76 7.85
C ASN A 131 5.84 6.68 8.56
N ILE A 132 4.89 6.01 7.91
CA ILE A 132 3.57 5.70 8.44
C ILE A 132 3.77 4.61 9.50
N THR A 133 3.37 4.92 10.72
CA THR A 133 3.46 4.01 11.85
C THR A 133 2.07 3.81 12.46
N PRO A 134 1.73 2.61 12.96
CA PRO A 134 0.44 2.35 13.58
C PRO A 134 0.11 3.31 14.73
N ALA A 135 1.12 3.73 15.52
CA ALA A 135 0.98 4.69 16.61
C ALA A 135 0.50 6.09 16.17
N ARG A 136 0.68 6.43 14.88
CA ARG A 136 0.14 7.66 14.28
C ARG A 136 -1.25 7.47 13.68
N CYS A 137 -1.71 6.23 13.50
CA CYS A 137 -3.01 5.91 12.91
C CYS A 137 -4.11 5.61 13.94
N SER A 138 -3.80 5.17 15.18
CA SER A 138 -4.76 5.03 16.31
C SER A 138 -4.06 4.75 17.66
N ARG A 139 -4.77 4.97 18.79
CA ARG A 139 -4.27 4.76 20.17
C ARG A 139 -4.23 3.29 20.63
N ASP A 140 -5.01 2.38 20.04
CA ASP A 140 -5.16 1.00 20.55
C ASP A 140 -4.46 -0.05 19.67
N TRP A 141 -3.13 0.01 19.67
CA TRP A 141 -2.28 -0.77 18.75
C TRP A 141 -1.92 -2.18 19.27
N MET A 142 -1.91 -2.41 20.59
CA MET A 142 -1.56 -3.73 21.16
C MET A 142 -2.66 -4.77 20.96
N GLN A 143 -3.92 -4.40 21.18
CA GLN A 143 -5.05 -5.34 21.08
C GLN A 143 -5.25 -5.80 19.62
N MET A 144 -5.10 -4.88 18.67
CA MET A 144 -5.34 -5.16 17.26
C MET A 144 -4.24 -6.05 16.62
N LEU A 145 -2.98 -5.93 17.05
CA LEU A 145 -1.89 -6.81 16.61
C LEU A 145 -2.06 -8.24 17.14
N LEU A 146 -2.54 -8.40 18.38
CA LEU A 146 -2.90 -9.69 18.95
C LEU A 146 -4.03 -10.35 18.14
N ASP A 147 -5.06 -9.59 17.77
CA ASP A 147 -6.19 -10.10 17.00
C ASP A 147 -5.77 -10.50 15.57
N ILE A 148 -4.90 -9.73 14.92
CA ILE A 148 -4.36 -10.07 13.58
C ILE A 148 -3.44 -11.29 13.65
N SER A 149 -2.57 -11.38 14.65
CA SER A 149 -1.70 -12.55 14.84
C SER A 149 -2.52 -13.82 15.12
N HIS A 150 -3.61 -13.71 15.88
CA HIS A 150 -4.53 -14.83 16.11
C HIS A 150 -5.31 -15.22 14.84
N ALA A 151 -5.76 -14.24 14.04
CA ALA A 151 -6.45 -14.50 12.79
C ALA A 151 -5.54 -15.16 11.74
N GLN A 152 -4.28 -14.75 11.66
CA GLN A 152 -3.29 -15.35 10.75
C GLN A 152 -2.91 -16.78 11.19
N ALA A 153 -2.75 -17.02 12.50
CA ALA A 153 -2.47 -18.36 13.03
C ALA A 153 -3.64 -19.35 12.81
N ALA A 154 -4.88 -18.85 12.82
CA ALA A 154 -6.06 -19.66 12.51
C ALA A 154 -6.15 -20.04 11.03
N HIS A 155 -5.69 -19.16 10.12
CA HIS A 155 -5.69 -19.45 8.69
C HIS A 155 -4.60 -20.46 8.30
N THR A 156 -3.39 -20.34 8.86
CA THR A 156 -2.29 -21.29 8.62
C THR A 156 -2.62 -22.72 9.08
N ARG A 157 -3.41 -22.89 10.15
CA ARG A 157 -3.85 -24.22 10.62
C ARG A 157 -4.91 -24.89 9.75
N LEU A 158 -5.60 -24.15 8.88
CA LEU A 158 -6.61 -24.71 7.99
C LEU A 158 -6.03 -25.15 6.65
N GLU A 159 -4.82 -24.72 6.29
CA GLU A 159 -4.11 -25.18 5.07
C GLU A 159 -3.21 -26.41 5.30
N GLU A 160 -3.12 -26.90 6.55
CA GLU A 160 -2.33 -28.09 6.93
C GLU A 160 -3.20 -29.35 7.22
N LEU A 161 -4.49 -29.33 6.88
CA LEU A 161 -5.42 -30.47 6.97
C LEU A 161 -5.97 -30.84 5.59
#